data_AF-A0A970KP01-F1
#
_entry.id   AF-A0A970KP01-F1
#
_cell.length_a   1.000
_cell.length_b   1.000
_cell.length_c   1.000
_cell.angle_alpha   90.00
_cell.angle_beta   90.00
_cell.angle_gamma   90.00
#
_symmetry.space_group_name_H-M   'P 1'
#
loop_
_entity.id
_entity.type
_entity.pdbx_description
1 polymer ?
#
loop_
_entity_poly.entity_id
_entity_poly.type
_entity_poly.pdbx_seq_one_letter_code
_entity_poly.pdbx_strand_id
1 'polypeptide(L)'
;MYFKTEEIRIDNLPYDIEEFKKTAVEKMVDPVNTAVLFIFALNIYAEDADKGKEFLSFLIHDFENAISFSNIAKNNNIAKSYLKGAEPSNKYTPSQPLTVVVKYDEERGRIKHLKTVYIGCGGVDSYRPLTLVRVKRRKLPFKHKHDLWFVYDYPSIILDVKEADQ
;
A
#
# COMPACT_ATOMS: atom_id res chain seq x y z
N MET A 1 -12.14 -5.10 -20.64
CA MET A 1 -11.47 -4.90 -19.34
C MET A 1 -11.61 -3.41 -19.01
N TYR A 2 -12.58 -3.07 -18.17
CA TYR A 2 -12.82 -1.70 -17.74
C TYR A 2 -12.10 -1.48 -16.42
N PHE A 3 -11.02 -0.71 -16.46
CA PHE A 3 -10.33 -0.30 -15.25
C PHE A 3 -11.05 0.89 -14.63
N LYS A 4 -11.32 0.81 -13.34
CA LYS A 4 -11.78 1.92 -12.54
C LYS A 4 -10.57 2.57 -11.87
N THR A 5 -10.60 3.89 -11.79
CA THR A 5 -9.64 4.68 -11.00
C THR A 5 -10.40 5.36 -9.88
N GLU A 6 -9.90 5.23 -8.67
CA GLU A 6 -10.45 5.85 -7.47
C GLU A 6 -9.38 6.59 -6.70
N GLU A 7 -9.77 7.66 -6.04
CA GLU A 7 -8.94 8.40 -5.10
C GLU A 7 -9.42 8.08 -3.69
N ILE A 8 -8.55 7.47 -2.89
CA ILE A 8 -8.90 7.00 -1.55
C ILE A 8 -8.08 7.78 -0.54
N ARG A 9 -8.78 8.47 0.36
CA ARG A 9 -8.16 9.24 1.43
C ARG A 9 -7.62 8.32 2.52
N ILE A 10 -6.47 8.71 3.06
CA ILE A 10 -5.91 8.13 4.27
C ILE A 10 -6.47 8.92 5.45
N ASP A 11 -7.67 8.52 5.90
CA ASP A 11 -8.37 9.20 7.01
C ASP A 11 -8.19 8.43 8.33
N ASN A 12 -7.68 9.12 9.35
CA ASN A 12 -7.66 8.69 10.76
C ASN A 12 -7.10 7.27 10.99
N LEU A 13 -6.05 6.87 10.27
CA LEU A 13 -5.38 5.60 10.54
C LEU A 13 -4.52 5.72 11.82
N PRO A 14 -4.66 4.80 12.79
CA PRO A 14 -3.87 4.85 14.00
C PRO A 14 -2.38 4.68 13.74
N TYR A 15 -1.56 5.46 14.45
CA TYR A 15 -0.11 5.32 14.49
C TYR A 15 0.36 4.35 15.58
N ASP A 16 -0.54 3.85 16.43
CA ASP A 16 -0.26 2.73 17.33
C ASP A 16 -0.54 1.40 16.61
N ILE A 17 0.34 0.41 16.77
CA ILE A 17 0.26 -0.86 16.04
C ILE A 17 -0.97 -1.70 16.44
N GLU A 18 -1.37 -1.68 17.72
CA GLU A 18 -2.48 -2.49 18.20
C GLU A 18 -3.84 -1.88 17.78
N GLU A 19 -3.95 -0.55 17.82
CA GLU A 19 -5.10 0.15 17.25
C GLU A 19 -5.15 0.04 15.73
N PHE A 20 -4.00 0.09 15.07
CA PHE A 20 -3.90 -0.08 13.63
C PHE A 20 -4.40 -1.46 13.21
N LYS A 21 -3.94 -2.55 13.84
CA LYS A 21 -4.37 -3.91 13.52
C LYS A 21 -5.89 -4.07 13.60
N LYS A 22 -6.53 -3.52 14.64
CA LYS A 22 -7.99 -3.55 14.80
C LYS A 22 -8.71 -2.84 13.66
N THR A 23 -8.20 -1.70 13.23
CA THR A 23 -8.77 -0.92 12.11
C THR A 23 -8.48 -1.56 10.76
N ALA A 24 -7.29 -2.13 10.60
CA ALA A 24 -6.78 -2.69 9.37
C ALA A 24 -7.57 -3.94 8.96
N VAL A 25 -7.87 -4.87 9.88
CA VAL A 25 -8.60 -6.10 9.54
C VAL A 25 -9.99 -5.85 8.94
N GLU A 26 -10.67 -4.79 9.38
CA GLU A 26 -11.98 -4.39 8.83
C GLU A 26 -11.84 -3.84 7.40
N LYS A 27 -10.73 -3.17 7.10
CA LYS A 27 -10.43 -2.63 5.76
C LYS A 27 -9.87 -3.71 4.81
N MET A 28 -9.13 -4.70 5.34
CA MET A 28 -8.47 -5.76 4.57
C MET A 28 -9.45 -6.77 3.93
N VAL A 29 -10.75 -6.66 4.14
CA VAL A 29 -11.77 -7.42 3.40
C VAL A 29 -11.81 -7.04 1.92
N ASP A 30 -11.25 -5.88 1.57
CA ASP A 30 -11.15 -5.33 0.23
C ASP A 30 -9.67 -5.12 -0.17
N PRO A 31 -9.24 -5.56 -1.37
CA PRO A 31 -7.85 -5.46 -1.80
C PRO A 31 -7.40 -4.03 -2.09
N VAL A 32 -8.32 -3.14 -2.50
CA VAL A 32 -8.02 -1.73 -2.79
C VAL A 32 -7.71 -1.02 -1.47
N ASN A 33 -8.52 -1.27 -0.44
CA ASN A 33 -8.25 -0.77 0.91
C ASN A 33 -6.96 -1.35 1.52
N THR A 34 -6.67 -2.65 1.35
CA THR A 34 -5.38 -3.24 1.77
C THR A 34 -4.21 -2.52 1.11
N ALA A 35 -4.31 -2.19 -0.17
CA ALA A 35 -3.27 -1.45 -0.87
C ALA A 35 -3.03 -0.05 -0.29
N VAL A 36 -4.09 0.66 0.09
CA VAL A 36 -3.98 1.97 0.76
C VAL A 36 -3.31 1.85 2.12
N LEU A 37 -3.67 0.83 2.91
CA LEU A 37 -3.00 0.53 4.19
C LEU A 37 -1.51 0.25 4.00
N PHE A 38 -1.13 -0.43 2.93
CA PHE A 38 0.27 -0.70 2.60
C PHE A 38 1.04 0.59 2.29
N ILE A 39 0.48 1.49 1.48
CA ILE A 39 1.10 2.80 1.21
C ILE A 39 1.25 3.64 2.48
N PHE A 40 0.25 3.61 3.37
CA PHE A 40 0.36 4.24 4.68
C PHE A 40 1.53 3.66 5.51
N ALA A 41 1.62 2.33 5.60
CA ALA A 41 2.71 1.65 6.30
C ALA A 41 4.10 1.94 5.69
N LEU A 42 4.21 2.11 4.37
CA LEU A 42 5.45 2.52 3.71
C LEU A 42 5.88 3.94 4.09
N ASN A 43 4.93 4.86 4.26
CA ASN A 43 5.23 6.22 4.71
C ASN A 43 5.68 6.23 6.19
N ILE A 44 5.08 5.38 7.04
CA ILE A 44 5.59 5.16 8.39
C ILE A 44 7.02 4.60 8.33
N TYR A 45 7.29 3.60 7.49
CA TYR A 45 8.64 3.02 7.34
C TYR A 45 9.69 4.04 6.89
N ALA A 46 9.31 4.98 6.02
CA ALA A 46 10.20 6.06 5.58
C ALA A 46 10.53 7.04 6.73
N GLU A 47 9.64 7.22 7.69
CA GLU A 47 9.85 8.09 8.87
C GLU A 47 10.57 7.36 10.00
N ASP A 48 10.16 6.12 10.27
CA ASP A 48 10.67 5.24 11.32
C ASP A 48 10.66 3.79 10.81
N ALA A 49 11.85 3.30 10.47
CA ALA A 49 12.02 2.00 9.82
C ALA A 49 11.58 0.84 10.71
N ASP A 50 11.78 0.91 12.02
CA ASP A 50 11.44 -0.20 12.92
C ASP A 50 9.94 -0.23 13.16
N LYS A 51 9.33 0.92 13.42
CA LYS A 51 7.88 1.04 13.51
C LYS A 51 7.20 0.62 12.21
N GLY A 52 7.69 1.07 11.06
CA GLY A 52 7.14 0.70 9.76
C GLY A 52 7.19 -0.79 9.46
N LYS A 53 8.25 -1.49 9.90
CA LYS A 53 8.33 -2.97 9.77
C LYS A 53 7.20 -3.66 10.51
N GLU A 54 6.80 -3.19 11.70
CA GLU A 54 5.69 -3.78 12.43
C GLU A 54 4.39 -3.70 11.63
N PHE A 55 4.11 -2.55 11.02
CA PHE A 55 2.92 -2.34 10.19
C PHE A 55 2.99 -3.17 8.90
N LEU A 56 4.13 -3.16 8.22
CA LEU A 56 4.34 -3.93 6.98
C LEU A 56 4.25 -5.45 7.21
N SER A 57 4.78 -5.94 8.34
CA SER A 57 4.72 -7.35 8.71
C SER A 57 3.29 -7.85 8.93
N PHE A 58 2.38 -6.96 9.31
CA PHE A 58 0.97 -7.30 9.47
C PHE A 58 0.23 -7.38 8.12
N LEU A 59 0.65 -6.61 7.13
CA LEU A 59 -0.04 -6.46 5.84
C LEU A 59 0.48 -7.41 4.76
N ILE A 60 1.74 -7.85 4.85
CA ILE A 60 2.39 -8.71 3.85
C ILE A 60 2.16 -10.19 4.19
N HIS A 61 1.81 -10.97 3.18
CA HIS A 61 1.48 -12.39 3.35
C HIS A 61 2.64 -13.23 3.86
N ASP A 62 3.84 -12.97 3.34
CA ASP A 62 5.09 -13.67 3.68
C ASP A 62 6.17 -12.63 3.93
N PHE A 63 6.15 -12.02 5.12
CA PHE A 63 7.05 -10.92 5.46
C PHE A 63 8.50 -11.38 5.65
N GLU A 64 8.72 -12.62 6.08
CA GLU A 64 10.08 -13.18 6.25
C GLU A 64 10.83 -13.26 4.92
N ASN A 65 10.11 -13.54 3.84
CA ASN A 65 10.66 -13.58 2.47
C ASN A 65 10.37 -12.30 1.67
N ALA A 66 10.00 -11.20 2.35
CA ALA A 66 9.72 -9.92 1.72
C ALA A 66 10.95 -9.35 0.98
N ILE A 67 10.68 -8.66 -0.12
CA ILE A 67 11.72 -7.89 -0.82
C ILE A 67 12.17 -6.74 0.10
N SER A 68 13.48 -6.47 0.14
CA SER A 68 14.06 -5.44 1.00
C SER A 68 13.47 -4.04 0.74
N PHE A 69 13.12 -3.33 1.82
CA PHE A 69 12.69 -1.93 1.79
C PHE A 69 13.85 -0.93 1.86
N SER A 70 15.10 -1.38 1.76
CA SER A 70 16.28 -0.52 1.95
C SER A 70 16.35 0.69 1.01
N ASN A 71 15.76 0.60 -0.19
CA ASN A 71 15.66 1.75 -1.10
C ASN A 71 14.80 2.87 -0.50
N ILE A 72 13.71 2.53 0.19
CA ILE A 72 12.86 3.53 0.85
C ILE A 72 13.60 4.19 2.01
N ALA A 73 14.35 3.41 2.79
CA ALA A 73 15.17 3.96 3.89
C ALA A 73 16.29 4.89 3.38
N LYS A 74 16.79 4.67 2.15
CA LYS A 74 17.76 5.57 1.49
C LYS A 74 17.10 6.79 0.87
N ASN A 75 15.87 6.63 0.38
CA ASN A 75 15.13 7.66 -0.34
C ASN A 75 13.64 7.65 0.05
N ASN A 76 13.32 8.44 1.07
CA ASN A 76 11.96 8.58 1.59
C ASN A 76 10.96 9.08 0.54
N ASN A 77 11.42 9.71 -0.54
CA ASN A 77 10.56 10.17 -1.62
C ASN A 77 9.89 9.00 -2.37
N ILE A 78 10.44 7.78 -2.32
CA ILE A 78 9.80 6.60 -2.89
C ILE A 78 8.44 6.38 -2.22
N ALA A 79 8.36 6.38 -0.89
CA ALA A 79 7.10 6.20 -0.17
C ALA A 79 6.12 7.37 -0.40
N LYS A 80 6.64 8.60 -0.39
CA LYS A 80 5.83 9.81 -0.60
C LYS A 80 5.25 9.89 -2.02
N SER A 81 5.95 9.36 -3.02
CA SER A 81 5.51 9.41 -4.43
C SER A 81 4.16 8.76 -4.69
N TYR A 82 3.69 7.87 -3.80
CA TYR A 82 2.38 7.22 -3.90
C TYR A 82 1.23 8.06 -3.31
N LEU A 83 1.54 9.21 -2.72
CA LEU A 83 0.57 10.16 -2.23
C LEU A 83 0.27 11.21 -3.30
N LYS A 84 -1.01 11.51 -3.50
CA LYS A 84 -1.48 12.45 -4.51
C LYS A 84 -0.83 13.83 -4.31
N GLY A 85 -0.36 14.40 -5.41
CA GLY A 85 0.31 15.70 -5.45
C GLY A 85 1.76 15.70 -4.98
N ALA A 86 2.33 14.56 -4.56
CA ALA A 86 3.76 14.46 -4.31
C ALA A 86 4.52 14.24 -5.63
N GLU A 87 5.28 15.25 -6.05
CA GLU A 87 5.99 15.29 -7.33
C GLU A 87 7.45 15.74 -7.15
N PRO A 88 8.36 15.40 -8.10
CA PRO A 88 9.74 15.88 -8.07
C PRO A 88 9.87 17.39 -7.93
N SER A 89 9.01 18.14 -8.62
CA SER A 89 8.97 19.60 -8.68
C SER A 89 8.64 20.26 -7.33
N ASN A 90 8.00 19.53 -6.42
CA ASN A 90 7.64 20.01 -5.09
C ASN A 90 8.28 19.21 -3.96
N LYS A 91 9.41 18.54 -4.26
CA LYS A 91 10.17 17.73 -3.30
C LYS A 91 9.32 16.61 -2.68
N TYR A 92 8.41 16.05 -3.48
CA TYR A 92 7.45 15.02 -3.10
C TYR A 92 6.60 15.41 -1.88
N THR A 93 6.15 16.66 -1.85
CA THR A 93 5.23 17.15 -0.82
C THR A 93 3.79 16.80 -1.21
N PRO A 94 3.11 15.88 -0.50
CA PRO A 94 1.75 15.48 -0.87
C PRO A 94 0.74 16.59 -0.58
N SER A 95 -0.32 16.62 -1.40
CA SER A 95 -1.49 17.47 -1.13
C SER A 95 -2.29 16.94 0.07
N GLN A 96 -2.95 17.85 0.78
CA GLN A 96 -3.89 17.49 1.84
C GLN A 96 -5.34 17.51 1.33
N PRO A 97 -6.20 16.57 1.77
CA PRO A 97 -5.89 15.44 2.65
C PRO A 97 -5.04 14.37 1.94
N LEU A 98 -4.20 13.64 2.70
CA LEU A 98 -3.40 12.53 2.18
C LEU A 98 -4.30 11.54 1.42
N THR A 99 -3.96 11.29 0.17
CA THR A 99 -4.81 10.53 -0.76
C THR A 99 -3.94 9.61 -1.61
N VAL A 100 -4.40 8.38 -1.85
CA VAL A 100 -3.77 7.42 -2.77
C VAL A 100 -4.67 7.24 -3.98
N VAL A 101 -4.09 7.27 -5.17
CA VAL A 101 -4.83 6.99 -6.41
C VAL A 101 -4.64 5.52 -6.75
N VAL A 102 -5.76 4.78 -6.84
CA VAL A 102 -5.73 3.34 -7.12
C VAL A 102 -6.55 3.05 -8.36
N LYS A 103 -5.93 2.35 -9.32
CA LYS A 103 -6.58 1.85 -10.52
C LYS A 103 -6.69 0.32 -10.43
N TYR A 104 -7.85 -0.25 -10.73
CA TYR A 104 -8.10 -1.68 -10.60
C TYR A 104 -9.23 -2.15 -11.52
N ASP A 105 -9.29 -3.46 -11.77
CA ASP A 105 -10.37 -4.08 -12.52
C ASP A 105 -11.51 -4.49 -11.56
N GLU A 106 -12.75 -4.07 -11.87
CA GLU A 106 -13.93 -4.49 -11.14
C GLU A 106 -14.33 -5.94 -11.46
N GLU A 107 -13.95 -6.45 -12.63
CA GLU A 107 -14.27 -7.82 -13.02
C GLU A 107 -13.54 -8.82 -12.11
N ARG A 108 -14.24 -9.92 -11.79
CA ARG A 108 -13.63 -11.06 -11.11
C ARG A 108 -12.63 -11.68 -12.07
N GLY A 109 -11.39 -11.23 -12.02
CA GLY A 109 -10.28 -11.79 -12.79
C GLY A 109 -10.23 -13.32 -12.68
N ARG A 110 -9.62 -13.98 -13.69
CA ARG A 110 -9.61 -15.45 -13.83
C ARG A 110 -9.11 -16.17 -12.56
N ILE A 111 -8.23 -15.53 -11.79
CA ILE A 111 -7.69 -16.06 -10.53
C ILE A 111 -8.46 -15.48 -9.35
N LYS A 112 -9.41 -16.24 -8.80
CA LYS A 112 -10.31 -15.78 -7.72
C LYS A 112 -9.62 -15.36 -6.41
N HIS A 113 -8.33 -15.64 -6.22
CA HIS A 113 -7.62 -15.42 -4.97
C HIS A 113 -6.41 -14.48 -5.10
N LEU A 114 -6.12 -13.98 -6.30
CA LEU A 114 -5.12 -12.96 -6.55
C LEU A 114 -5.80 -11.78 -7.22
N LYS A 115 -5.41 -10.57 -6.81
CA LYS A 115 -5.84 -9.34 -7.48
C LYS A 115 -4.65 -8.40 -7.60
N THR A 116 -4.49 -7.83 -8.78
CA THR A 116 -3.53 -6.75 -9.00
C THR A 116 -4.27 -5.43 -9.03
N VAL A 117 -3.82 -4.50 -8.20
CA VAL A 117 -4.20 -3.09 -8.26
C VAL A 117 -2.98 -2.28 -8.72
N TYR A 118 -3.22 -1.07 -9.19
CA TYR A 118 -2.22 -0.20 -9.75
C TYR A 118 -2.22 1.10 -8.96
N ILE A 119 -1.12 1.39 -8.28
CA ILE A 119 -0.99 2.57 -7.41
C ILE A 119 -0.38 3.71 -8.23
N GLY A 120 -1.03 4.87 -8.22
CA GLY A 120 -0.52 6.08 -8.85
C GLY A 120 0.79 6.52 -8.19
N CYS A 121 1.76 6.93 -8.99
CA CYS A 121 3.08 7.35 -8.57
C CYS A 121 3.42 8.70 -9.22
N GLY A 122 3.86 9.66 -8.41
CA GLY A 122 4.32 10.98 -8.87
C GLY A 122 3.22 11.85 -9.47
N GLY A 123 2.05 11.95 -8.81
CA GLY A 123 1.00 12.89 -9.26
C GLY A 123 0.05 12.40 -10.36
N VAL A 124 0.02 11.08 -10.63
CA VAL A 124 -0.95 10.35 -11.51
C VAL A 124 -0.48 10.08 -12.96
N ASP A 125 0.74 10.45 -13.34
CA ASP A 125 1.27 10.14 -14.69
C ASP A 125 1.77 8.69 -14.86
N SER A 126 2.08 8.00 -13.76
CA SER A 126 2.54 6.62 -13.78
C SER A 126 1.82 5.75 -12.74
N TYR A 127 1.71 4.46 -13.03
CA TYR A 127 1.10 3.49 -12.12
C TYR A 127 2.02 2.30 -11.90
N ARG A 128 2.11 1.83 -10.65
CA ARG A 128 2.92 0.68 -10.26
C ARG A 128 2.04 -0.47 -9.77
N PRO A 129 2.20 -1.69 -10.31
CA PRO A 129 1.38 -2.83 -9.91
C PRO A 129 1.72 -3.30 -8.50
N LEU A 130 0.67 -3.63 -7.76
CA LEU A 130 0.68 -4.26 -6.44
C LEU A 130 -0.25 -5.46 -6.49
N THR A 131 0.26 -6.65 -6.20
CA THR A 131 -0.53 -7.88 -6.17
C THR A 131 -0.89 -8.23 -4.75
N LEU A 132 -2.17 -8.53 -4.52
CA LEU A 132 -2.75 -8.95 -3.26
C LEU A 132 -3.22 -10.40 -3.37
N VAL A 133 -3.06 -11.15 -2.28
CA VAL A 133 -3.55 -12.51 -2.11
C VAL A 133 -4.65 -12.58 -1.07
N ARG A 134 -5.72 -13.29 -1.41
CA ARG A 134 -6.83 -13.53 -0.48
C ARG A 134 -6.55 -14.75 0.38
N VAL A 135 -6.40 -14.53 1.69
CA VAL A 135 -6.28 -15.57 2.70
C VAL A 135 -7.65 -15.89 3.27
N LYS A 136 -7.99 -17.19 3.28
CA LYS A 136 -9.26 -17.67 3.82
C LYS A 136 -9.34 -17.42 5.31
N ARG A 137 -10.50 -16.99 5.82
CA ARG A 137 -10.71 -16.71 7.26
C ARG A 137 -10.27 -17.83 8.21
N ARG A 138 -10.41 -19.09 7.77
CA ARG A 138 -10.00 -20.30 8.52
C ARG A 138 -8.48 -20.53 8.59
N LYS A 139 -7.70 -19.81 7.78
CA LYS A 139 -6.24 -19.85 7.71
C LYS A 139 -5.60 -18.61 8.35
N LEU A 140 -6.40 -17.66 8.84
CA LEU A 140 -5.89 -16.50 9.55
C LEU A 140 -5.38 -16.92 10.94
N PRO A 141 -4.34 -16.27 11.47
CA PRO A 141 -3.83 -16.54 12.81
C PRO A 141 -4.77 -16.03 13.92
N PHE A 142 -5.84 -15.32 13.55
CA PHE A 142 -6.87 -14.79 14.45
C PHE A 142 -8.27 -15.02 13.88
N LYS A 143 -9.29 -14.94 14.73
CA LYS A 143 -10.69 -15.09 14.31
C LYS A 143 -11.17 -13.84 13.57
N HIS A 144 -11.74 -14.03 12.38
CA HIS A 144 -12.38 -12.97 11.62
C HIS A 144 -13.60 -13.49 10.85
N LYS A 145 -14.56 -12.60 10.55
CA LYS A 145 -15.81 -12.97 9.86
C LYS A 145 -15.61 -13.20 8.36
N HIS A 146 -14.64 -12.50 7.78
CA HIS A 146 -14.39 -12.47 6.33
C HIS A 146 -12.99 -12.98 5.98
N ASP A 147 -12.83 -13.45 4.75
CA ASP A 147 -11.50 -13.62 4.13
C ASP A 147 -10.82 -12.24 4.06
N LEU A 148 -9.50 -12.21 4.20
CA LEU A 148 -8.72 -10.98 4.17
C LEU A 148 -7.71 -10.99 3.01
N TRP A 149 -7.37 -9.80 2.51
CA TRP A 149 -6.37 -9.58 1.50
C TRP A 149 -5.07 -9.11 2.13
N PHE A 150 -3.97 -9.73 1.69
CA PHE A 150 -2.61 -9.41 2.11
C PHE A 150 -1.78 -9.03 0.88
N VAL A 151 -0.78 -8.19 1.08
CA VAL A 151 0.20 -7.86 0.04
C VAL A 151 1.03 -9.11 -0.28
N TYR A 152 1.10 -9.45 -1.56
CA TYR A 152 1.80 -10.64 -2.06
C TYR A 152 3.04 -10.28 -2.88
N ASP A 153 2.93 -9.32 -3.79
CA ASP A 153 4.04 -8.94 -4.68
C ASP A 153 4.01 -7.43 -4.99
N TYR A 154 5.17 -6.78 -4.88
CA TYR A 154 5.31 -5.31 -4.96
C TYR A 154 6.70 -4.81 -5.41
N PRO A 155 7.49 -5.51 -6.26
CA PRO A 155 8.85 -5.12 -6.61
C PRO A 155 8.89 -3.73 -7.25
N SER A 156 7.89 -3.39 -8.06
CA SER A 156 7.80 -2.07 -8.69
C SER A 156 7.61 -0.95 -7.66
N ILE A 157 7.00 -1.22 -6.51
CA ILE A 157 6.68 -0.18 -5.51
C ILE A 157 7.94 0.37 -4.82
N ILE A 158 8.99 -0.46 -4.70
CA ILE A 158 10.23 -0.08 -4.01
C ILE A 158 11.33 0.42 -4.96
N LEU A 159 11.06 0.51 -6.26
CA LEU A 159 12.01 1.07 -7.23
C LEU A 159 12.16 2.57 -7.00
N ASP A 160 13.33 3.08 -7.36
CA ASP A 160 13.62 4.52 -7.27
C ASP A 160 12.62 5.36 -8.06
N VAL A 161 12.51 6.61 -7.64
CA VAL A 161 11.72 7.65 -8.27
C VAL A 161 12.65 8.76 -8.75
N LYS A 162 12.17 9.62 -9.65
CA LYS A 162 12.98 10.76 -10.14
C LYS A 162 13.48 11.57 -8.96
N GLU A 163 14.73 12.02 -9.00
CA GLU A 163 15.27 12.93 -7.99
C GLU A 163 14.41 14.20 -7.90
N ALA A 164 14.27 14.73 -6.69
CA ALA A 164 13.59 15.99 -6.48
C ALA A 164 14.36 17.10 -7.19
N ASP A 165 13.64 18.02 -7.84
CA ASP A 165 14.27 19.18 -8.46
C ASP A 165 14.90 20.06 -7.35
N GLN A 166 16.08 20.63 -7.61
CA GLN A 166 16.89 21.36 -6.61
C GLN A 166 16.19 22.61 -6.07
#